data_AF-A0AAF1KW04-F1
#
_entry.id   AF-A0AAF1KW04-F1
#
_cell.length_a   1.000
_cell.length_b   1.000
_cell.length_c   1.000
_cell.angle_alpha   90.00
_cell.angle_beta   90.00
_cell.angle_gamma   90.00
#
_symmetry.space_group_name_H-M   'P 1'
#
loop_
_entity.id
_entity.type
_entity.pdbx_description
1 polymer ?
#
loop_
_entity_poly.entity_id
_entity_poly.type
_entity_poly.pdbx_seq_one_letter_code
_entity_poly.pdbx_strand_id
1 'polypeptide(L)' 'MPWTVQAYMDTGAPDEFETFEEAIGRAASLRDEGIMIFFHAPAEATDEQLQAFVDLFGPESPQV' A
#
# COMPACT_ATOMS: atom_id res chain seq x y z
N MET A 1 -2.81 -15.16 -3.80
CA MET A 1 -2.38 -14.73 -2.45
C MET A 1 -2.83 -13.28 -2.28
N PRO A 2 -3.43 -12.89 -1.14
CA PRO A 2 -3.95 -11.53 -0.94
C PRO A 2 -2.82 -10.50 -0.75
N TRP A 3 -3.13 -9.24 -1.06
CA TRP A 3 -2.34 -8.05 -0.71
C TRP A 3 -2.65 -7.62 0.72
N THR A 4 -1.68 -7.05 1.41
CA THR A 4 -1.87 -6.59 2.78
C THR A 4 -1.54 -5.12 2.92
N VAL A 5 -2.44 -4.35 3.54
CA VAL A 5 -2.28 -2.92 3.83
C VAL A 5 -2.32 -2.69 5.34
N GLN A 6 -1.29 -2.06 5.88
CA GLN A 6 -1.17 -1.73 7.31
C GLN A 6 -1.11 -0.22 7.50
N ALA A 7 -2.07 0.35 8.22
CA ALA A 7 -2.09 1.75 8.62
C ALA A 7 -1.46 1.95 10.01
N TYR A 8 -0.60 2.94 10.18
CA TYR A 8 0.11 3.18 11.45
C TYR A 8 -0.63 4.12 12.41
N MET A 9 -1.62 4.89 11.93
CA MET A 9 -2.44 5.73 12.80
C MET A 9 -3.55 4.94 13.51
N ASP A 10 -3.88 3.75 13.01
CA ASP A 10 -4.92 2.88 13.54
C ASP A 10 -4.32 1.48 13.72
N THR A 11 -3.83 1.17 14.92
CA THR A 11 -2.99 -0.01 15.24
C THR A 11 -3.76 -1.34 15.26
N GLY A 12 -4.73 -1.51 14.36
CA GLY A 12 -5.53 -2.72 14.20
C GLY A 12 -4.80 -3.83 13.43
N ALA A 13 -5.53 -4.92 13.16
CA ALA A 13 -5.06 -5.95 12.25
C ALA A 13 -4.94 -5.40 10.81
N PRO A 14 -3.96 -5.85 10.02
CA PRO A 14 -3.86 -5.49 8.61
C PRO A 14 -5.17 -5.76 7.84
N ASP A 15 -5.52 -4.87 6.91
CA ASP A 15 -6.54 -5.16 5.90
C ASP A 15 -5.92 -6.04 4.79
N GLU A 16 -6.58 -7.16 4.48
CA GLU A 16 -6.19 -8.06 3.39
C GLU A 16 -7.15 -7.91 2.21
N PHE A 17 -6.60 -7.76 1.00
CA PHE A 17 -7.35 -7.58 -0.24
C PHE A 17 -7.00 -8.68 -1.25
N GLU A 18 -7.98 -9.17 -2.00
CA GLU A 18 -7.74 -10.24 -2.98
C GLU A 18 -6.98 -9.72 -4.22
N THR A 19 -7.13 -8.43 -4.52
CA THR A 19 -6.54 -7.81 -5.72
C THR A 19 -5.66 -6.59 -5.39
N PHE A 20 -4.75 -6.29 -6.31
CA PHE A 20 -3.88 -5.11 -6.26
C PHE A 20 -4.68 -3.79 -6.37
N GLU A 21 -5.71 -3.76 -7.22
CA GLU A 21 -6.54 -2.57 -7.45
C GLU A 21 -7.31 -2.15 -6.19
N GLU A 22 -7.85 -3.12 -5.44
CA GLU A 22 -8.51 -2.87 -4.16
C GLU A 22 -7.54 -2.32 -3.11
N ALA A 23 -6.35 -2.93 -3.00
CA ALA A 23 -5.32 -2.49 -2.07
C ALA A 23 -4.88 -1.04 -2.36
N ILE A 24 -4.67 -0.68 -3.64
CA ILE A 24 -4.33 0.69 -4.05
C ILE A 24 -5.48 1.67 -3.80
N GLY A 25 -6.71 1.28 -4.12
CA GLY A 25 -7.87 2.14 -3.89
C GLY A 25 -8.00 2.51 -2.41
N ARG A 26 -7.83 1.53 -1.52
CA ARG A 26 -7.84 1.77 -0.07
C ARG A 26 -6.65 2.62 0.37
N ALA A 27 -5.47 2.33 -0.16
CA ALA A 27 -4.25 3.09 0.11
C ALA A 27 -4.39 4.58 -0.21
N ALA A 28 -4.93 4.89 -1.39
CA ALA A 28 -5.14 6.27 -1.82
C ALA A 28 -6.10 7.01 -0.87
N SER A 29 -7.21 6.38 -0.49
CA SER A 29 -8.15 6.94 0.49
C SER A 29 -7.47 7.23 1.83
N LEU A 30 -6.68 6.29 2.35
CA LEU A 30 -5.99 6.45 3.64
C LEU A 30 -4.90 7.54 3.58
N ARG A 31 -4.19 7.65 2.44
CA ARG A 31 -3.22 8.72 2.21
C ARG A 31 -3.89 10.10 2.20
N ASP A 32 -5.04 10.24 1.55
CA ASP A 32 -5.81 11.48 1.54
C ASP A 32 -6.25 11.90 2.97
N GLU A 33 -6.45 10.92 3.86
CA GLU A 33 -6.70 11.14 5.29
C GLU A 33 -5.42 11.44 6.11
N GLY A 34 -4.25 11.50 5.46
CA GLY A 34 -2.96 11.75 6.10
C GLY A 34 -2.39 10.55 6.85
N ILE A 35 -2.92 9.35 6.62
CA ILE A 35 -2.51 8.12 7.32
C ILE A 35 -1.29 7.53 6.63
N MET A 36 -0.22 7.30 7.40
CA MET A 36 0.92 6.54 6.94
C MET A 36 0.56 5.06 6.83
N ILE A 37 0.87 4.49 5.67
CA ILE A 37 0.46 3.15 5.25
C ILE A 37 1.65 2.36 4.73
N PHE A 38 1.71 1.08 5.07
CA PHE A 38 2.71 0.13 4.62
C PHE A 38 2.04 -0.99 3.84
N PHE A 39 2.73 -1.44 2.81
CA PHE A 39 2.22 -2.45 1.88
C PHE A 39 3.10 -3.67 1.96
N HIS A 40 2.43 -4.81 2.08
CA HIS A 40 3.07 -6.09 1.87
C HIS A 40 2.56 -6.65 0.55
N ALA A 41 3.45 -6.67 -0.44
CA ALA A 41 3.19 -7.31 -1.71
C ALA A 41 3.32 -8.83 -1.58
N PRO A 42 2.45 -9.63 -2.22
CA PRO A 42 2.64 -11.07 -2.29
C PRO A 42 3.93 -11.40 -3.03
N ALA A 43 4.54 -12.56 -2.73
CA ALA A 43 5.79 -13.00 -3.36
C ALA A 43 5.68 -13.18 -4.89
N GLU A 44 4.47 -13.30 -5.42
CA GLU A 44 4.16 -13.45 -6.84
C GLU A 44 3.82 -12.11 -7.53
N ALA A 45 3.90 -10.98 -6.81
CA ALA A 45 3.66 -9.66 -7.39
C ALA A 45 4.65 -9.38 -8.53
N THR A 46 4.14 -8.81 -9.62
CA THR A 46 4.99 -8.48 -10.78
C THR A 46 5.77 -7.20 -10.55
N ASP A 47 6.90 -7.06 -11.24
CA ASP A 47 7.70 -5.83 -11.22
C ASP A 47 6.85 -4.61 -11.65
N GLU A 48 5.92 -4.77 -12.59
CA GLU A 48 4.99 -3.71 -13.01
C GLU A 48 4.05 -3.27 -11.88
N GLN A 49 3.54 -4.21 -11.08
CA GLN A 49 2.69 -3.90 -9.93
C GLN A 49 3.47 -3.18 -8.82
N LEU A 50 4.69 -3.65 -8.54
CA LEU A 50 5.58 -3.01 -7.58
C LEU A 50 5.98 -1.60 -8.04
N GLN A 51 6.27 -1.43 -9.32
CA GLN A 51 6.62 -0.14 -9.90
C GLN A 51 5.45 0.83 -9.86
N ALA A 52 4.24 0.40 -10.24
CA ALA A 52 3.04 1.22 -10.11
C ALA A 52 2.78 1.65 -8.66
N PHE A 53 3.10 0.78 -7.69
CA PHE A 53 3.02 1.11 -6.28
C PHE A 53 4.01 2.22 -5.89
N VAL A 54 5.25 2.11 -6.33
CA VAL A 54 6.28 3.13 -6.11
C VAL A 54 5.93 4.44 -6.83
N ASP A 55 5.34 4.40 -8.01
CA ASP A 55 4.94 5.63 -8.72
C ASP A 55 3.77 6.34 -8.03
N LEU A 56 2.84 5.58 -7.43
CA LEU A 56 1.69 6.14 -6.73
C LEU A 56 2.04 6.62 -5.31
N PHE A 57 2.91 5.92 -4.60
CA PHE A 57 3.19 6.15 -3.17
C PHE A 57 4.66 6.50 -2.85
N GLY A 58 5.54 6.49 -3.85
CA GLY A 58 6.94 6.91 -3.76
C GLY A 58 7.11 8.43 -3.67
N PRO A 59 8.37 8.91 -3.70
CA PRO A 59 8.88 9.77 -2.66
C PRO A 59 8.51 11.24 -2.84
N GLU A 60 7.53 11.68 -2.06
CA GLU A 60 7.67 12.95 -1.32
C GLU A 60 8.32 12.74 0.07
N SER A 61 8.93 11.58 0.33
CA SER A 61 9.81 11.38 1.50
C SER A 61 11.27 11.72 1.13
N PRO A 62 11.92 12.66 1.84
CA PRO A 62 13.32 12.99 1.60
C PRO A 62 14.19 11.76 1.83
N GLN A 63 15.11 11.52 0.90
CA GLN A 63 16.13 10.48 1.01
C GLN A 63 16.99 10.80 2.25
N VAL A 64 17.05 9.86 3.20
CA VAL A 64 17.91 9.92 4.40
C VAL A 64 19.20 9.17 4.14
#